data_AF-A0AAD1YYR5-F1
#
_entry.id   AF-A0AAD1YYR5-F1
#
_cell.length_a   1.000
_cell.length_b   1.000
_cell.length_c   1.000
_cell.angle_alpha   90.00
_cell.angle_beta   90.00
_cell.angle_gamma   90.00
#
_symmetry.space_group_name_H-M   'P 1'
#
loop_
_entity.id
_entity.type
_entity.pdbx_description
1 polymer ?
#
loop_
_entity_poly.entity_id
_entity_poly.type
_entity_poly.pdbx_seq_one_letter_code
_entity_poly.pdbx_strand_id
1 'polypeptide(L)'
;MVKNECVPIHADCSAAIKAYIDVGDPHMAIRIWRCMVENYSSDLEETSNLLVLRLRDINWVPEAVKFAEDVIERGIKLSSATLSKLKQSLGKLGKTFVYEELLQKWKTH
;
A
#
# COMPACT_ATOMS: atom_id res chain seq x y z
N MET A 1 24.65 20.68 -11.48
CA MET A 1 23.43 21.29 -10.93
C MET A 1 22.59 20.17 -10.36
N VAL A 2 22.70 19.91 -9.05
CA VAL A 2 21.85 18.93 -8.37
C VAL A 2 20.45 19.53 -8.37
N LYS A 3 19.51 18.92 -9.09
CA LYS A 3 18.12 19.37 -9.16
C LYS A 3 17.56 19.34 -7.74
N ASN A 4 16.94 20.45 -7.31
CA ASN A 4 16.17 20.56 -6.08
C ASN A 4 15.03 19.53 -6.08
N GLU A 5 15.30 18.30 -5.66
CA GLU A 5 14.29 17.35 -5.28
C GLU A 5 13.81 17.77 -3.89
N CYS A 6 12.87 18.70 -3.87
CA CYS A 6 12.12 19.02 -2.66
C CYS A 6 11.32 17.76 -2.34
N VAL A 7 11.82 16.95 -1.40
CA VAL A 7 11.06 15.85 -0.82
C VAL A 7 9.81 16.51 -0.24
N PRO A 8 8.61 16.26 -0.79
CA PRO A 8 7.39 16.89 -0.28
C PRO A 8 7.27 16.56 1.20
N ILE A 9 6.83 17.52 1.99
CA ILE A 9 6.66 17.34 3.43
C ILE A 9 5.76 16.12 3.63
N HIS A 10 6.02 15.30 4.63
CA HIS A 10 5.30 14.05 4.89
C HIS A 10 3.76 14.15 4.75
N ALA A 11 3.18 15.27 5.23
CA ALA A 11 1.75 15.57 5.10
C ALA A 11 1.30 15.76 3.63
N ASP A 12 2.14 16.38 2.81
CA ASP A 12 1.91 16.57 1.38
C ASP A 12 1.95 15.24 0.63
N CYS A 13 2.82 14.30 1.04
CA CYS A 13 2.88 12.94 0.46
C CYS A 13 1.58 12.15 0.72
N SER A 14 1.07 12.15 1.95
CA SER A 14 -0.19 11.45 2.28
C SER A 14 -1.38 12.06 1.55
N ALA A 15 -1.44 13.40 1.46
CA ALA A 15 -2.47 14.11 0.71
C ALA A 15 -2.39 13.82 -0.80
N ALA A 16 -1.18 13.81 -1.36
CA ALA A 16 -0.95 13.50 -2.77
C ALA A 16 -1.35 12.05 -3.10
N ILE A 17 -1.00 11.08 -2.24
CA ILE A 17 -1.42 9.68 -2.40
C ILE A 17 -2.95 9.58 -2.50
N LYS A 18 -3.69 10.24 -1.60
CA LYS A 18 -5.15 10.29 -1.64
C LYS A 18 -5.65 10.90 -2.96
N ALA A 19 -5.09 12.04 -3.36
CA ALA A 19 -5.50 12.73 -4.59
C ALA A 19 -5.28 11.89 -5.86
N TYR A 20 -4.13 11.21 -5.98
CA TYR A 20 -3.84 10.37 -7.15
C TYR A 20 -4.72 9.12 -7.21
N ILE A 21 -5.03 8.53 -6.05
CA ILE A 21 -6.03 7.45 -5.98
C ILE A 21 -7.40 7.94 -6.47
N ASP A 22 -7.82 9.13 -6.04
CA ASP A 22 -9.12 9.71 -6.38
C ASP A 22 -9.24 10.06 -7.87
N VAL A 23 -8.14 10.50 -8.48
CA VAL A 23 -8.03 10.77 -9.92
C VAL A 23 -7.88 9.48 -10.74
N GLY A 24 -7.72 8.32 -10.09
CA GLY A 24 -7.61 7.02 -10.76
C GLY A 24 -6.21 6.71 -11.28
N ASP A 25 -5.18 7.31 -10.70
CA ASP A 25 -3.77 6.98 -10.94
C ASP A 25 -3.13 6.31 -9.70
N PRO A 26 -3.46 5.03 -9.44
CA PRO A 26 -2.86 4.28 -8.35
C PRO A 26 -1.35 4.06 -8.52
N HIS A 27 -0.83 4.09 -9.75
CA HIS A 27 0.60 3.93 -10.00
C HIS A 27 1.40 5.11 -9.46
N MET A 28 0.92 6.34 -9.66
CA MET A 28 1.56 7.52 -9.08
C MET A 28 1.48 7.49 -7.55
N ALA A 29 0.35 7.06 -6.98
CA ALA A 29 0.19 6.92 -5.54
C ALA A 29 1.22 5.94 -4.94
N ILE A 30 1.45 4.78 -5.57
CA ILE A 30 2.48 3.81 -5.16
C ILE A 30 3.89 4.39 -5.29
N ARG A 31 4.18 5.16 -6.36
CA ARG A 31 5.49 5.82 -6.53
C ARG A 31 5.77 6.83 -5.43
N ILE A 32 4.77 7.62 -5.05
CA ILE A 32 4.89 8.59 -3.95
C ILE A 32 5.13 7.87 -2.63
N TRP A 33 4.38 6.79 -2.36
CA TRP A 33 4.60 5.97 -1.17
C TRP A 33 6.01 5.37 -1.11
N ARG A 34 6.56 4.88 -2.22
CA ARG A 34 7.93 4.35 -2.25
C ARG A 34 8.96 5.42 -1.88
N CYS A 35 8.82 6.62 -2.45
CA CYS A 35 9.65 7.77 -2.07
C CYS A 35 9.48 8.12 -0.58
N MET A 36 8.26 8.01 -0.07
CA MET A 36 7.95 8.26 1.35
C MET A 36 8.66 7.26 2.27
N VAL A 37 8.66 5.96 1.95
CA VAL A 37 9.35 4.93 2.77
C VAL A 37 10.86 5.07 2.71
N GLU A 38 11.41 5.59 1.61
CA GLU A 38 12.86 5.85 1.48
C GLU A 38 13.31 7.07 2.30
N ASN A 39 12.42 8.03 2.56
CA ASN A 39 12.77 9.31 3.20
C ASN A 39 12.22 9.44 4.64
N TYR A 40 11.17 8.70 5.00
CA TYR A 40 10.48 8.81 6.28
C TYR A 40 10.29 7.43 6.92
N SER A 41 10.37 7.38 8.25
CA SER A 41 10.17 6.15 9.04
C SER A 41 8.91 6.16 9.90
N SER A 42 8.19 7.29 9.96
CA SER A 42 6.96 7.48 10.72
C SER A 42 5.72 7.45 9.81
N ASP A 43 4.55 7.11 10.37
CA ASP A 43 3.21 7.19 9.73
C ASP A 43 3.03 6.44 8.39
N LEU A 44 3.94 5.50 8.10
CA LEU A 44 3.87 4.63 6.93
C LEU A 44 2.73 3.61 7.08
N GLU A 45 2.40 3.17 8.30
CA GLU A 45 1.35 2.18 8.55
C GLU A 45 -0.01 2.69 8.08
N GLU A 46 -0.42 3.90 8.48
CA GLU A 46 -1.71 4.48 8.11
C GLU A 46 -1.83 4.61 6.58
N THR A 47 -0.80 5.18 5.95
CA THR A 47 -0.76 5.40 4.51
C THR A 47 -0.75 4.08 3.72
N SER A 48 -0.02 3.06 4.21
CA SER A 48 0.02 1.73 3.59
C SER A 48 -1.33 1.02 3.69
N ASN A 49 -1.97 1.07 4.86
CA ASN A 49 -3.31 0.51 5.05
C ASN A 49 -4.33 1.17 4.11
N LEU A 50 -4.28 2.49 3.99
CA LEU A 50 -5.15 3.24 3.09
C LEU A 50 -4.95 2.81 1.63
N LEU A 51 -3.69 2.73 1.16
CA LEU A 51 -3.38 2.34 -0.21
C LEU A 51 -3.92 0.95 -0.57
N VAL A 52 -3.71 -0.06 0.30
CA VAL A 52 -4.26 -1.41 0.08
C VAL A 52 -5.78 -1.37 -0.05
N LEU A 53 -6.46 -0.65 0.84
CA LEU A 53 -7.93 -0.56 0.83
C LEU A 53 -8.46 0.11 -0.43
N ARG A 54 -7.80 1.19 -0.88
CA ARG A 54 -8.21 1.95 -2.06
C ARG A 54 -7.96 1.19 -3.35
N LEU A 55 -6.79 0.54 -3.49
CA LEU A 55 -6.49 -0.35 -4.62
C LEU A 55 -7.54 -1.46 -4.73
N ARG A 56 -7.93 -2.04 -3.60
CA ARG A 56 -9.02 -3.01 -3.55
C ARG A 56 -10.37 -2.39 -3.96
N ASP A 57 -10.71 -1.18 -3.50
CA ASP A 57 -11.99 -0.52 -3.83
C ASP A 57 -12.15 -0.23 -5.32
N ILE A 58 -11.07 0.05 -6.03
CA ILE A 58 -11.07 0.21 -7.50
C ILE A 58 -10.97 -1.13 -8.26
N ASN A 59 -11.14 -2.27 -7.58
CA ASN A 59 -10.99 -3.65 -8.10
C ASN A 59 -9.58 -4.03 -8.60
N TRP A 60 -8.54 -3.26 -8.25
CA TRP A 60 -7.14 -3.58 -8.53
C TRP A 60 -6.56 -4.50 -7.45
N VAL A 61 -7.25 -5.63 -7.23
CA VAL A 61 -6.91 -6.60 -6.19
C VAL A 61 -5.50 -7.20 -6.36
N PRO A 62 -5.04 -7.55 -7.58
CA PRO A 62 -3.67 -8.05 -7.77
C PRO A 62 -2.59 -7.04 -7.34
N GLU A 63 -2.77 -5.77 -7.68
CA GLU A 63 -1.88 -4.68 -7.28
C GLU A 63 -1.94 -4.42 -5.78
N ALA A 64 -3.13 -4.51 -5.17
CA ALA A 64 -3.30 -4.42 -3.72
C ALA A 64 -2.52 -5.51 -2.97
N VAL A 65 -2.48 -6.74 -3.51
CA VAL A 65 -1.68 -7.85 -2.95
C VAL A 65 -0.19 -7.57 -3.07
N LYS A 66 0.30 -7.23 -4.26
CA LYS A 66 1.72 -6.93 -4.48
C LYS A 66 2.21 -5.79 -3.60
N PHE A 67 1.37 -4.77 -3.43
CA PHE A 67 1.67 -3.66 -2.54
C PHE A 67 1.69 -4.10 -1.08
N ALA A 68 0.71 -4.89 -0.62
CA ALA A 68 0.71 -5.42 0.73
C ALA A 68 1.96 -6.28 1.02
N GLU A 69 2.41 -7.06 0.04
CA GLU A 69 3.64 -7.85 0.12
C GLU A 69 4.89 -6.97 0.30
N ASP A 70 5.05 -5.92 -0.51
CA ASP A 70 6.15 -4.94 -0.40
C ASP A 70 6.14 -4.21 0.96
N VAL A 71 4.95 -3.89 1.50
CA VAL A 71 4.78 -3.30 2.83
C VAL A 71 5.28 -4.25 3.93
N ILE A 72 4.91 -5.53 3.84
CA ILE A 72 5.29 -6.58 4.81
C ILE A 72 6.80 -6.84 4.75
N GLU A 73 7.38 -6.98 3.56
CA GLU A 73 8.81 -7.23 3.36
C GLU A 73 9.67 -6.08 3.91
N ARG A 74 9.12 -4.86 3.95
CA ARG A 74 9.76 -3.68 4.56
C ARG A 74 9.54 -3.58 6.07
N GLY A 75 8.86 -4.53 6.69
CA GLY A 75 8.58 -4.57 8.13
C GLY A 75 7.51 -3.57 8.59
N ILE A 76 6.74 -2.99 7.67
CA ILE A 76 5.66 -2.04 8.00
C ILE A 76 4.41 -2.84 8.34
N LYS A 77 3.77 -2.54 9.48
CA LYS A 77 2.59 -3.31 9.92
C LYS A 77 1.34 -2.91 9.14
N LEU A 78 0.69 -3.92 8.58
CA LEU A 78 -0.67 -3.80 8.08
C LEU A 78 -1.67 -4.16 9.19
N SER A 79 -2.80 -3.46 9.20
CA SER A 79 -3.88 -3.76 10.14
C SER A 79 -4.60 -5.06 9.75
N SER A 80 -5.02 -5.81 10.75
CA SER A 80 -5.84 -7.02 10.55
C SER A 80 -7.12 -6.73 9.78
N ALA A 81 -7.72 -5.54 9.95
CA ALA A 81 -8.91 -5.12 9.22
C ALA A 81 -8.64 -4.99 7.71
N THR A 82 -7.48 -4.43 7.32
CA THR A 82 -7.06 -4.31 5.92
C THR A 82 -6.83 -5.68 5.29
N LEU A 83 -6.10 -6.57 5.97
CA LEU A 83 -5.85 -7.94 5.49
C LEU A 83 -7.15 -8.75 5.36
N SER A 84 -8.07 -8.62 6.31
CA SER A 84 -9.37 -9.30 6.27
C SER A 84 -10.22 -8.85 5.07
N LYS A 85 -10.19 -7.55 4.75
CA LYS A 85 -10.87 -6.98 3.58
C LYS A 85 -10.24 -7.45 2.25
N LEU A 86 -8.92 -7.59 2.22
CA LEU A 86 -8.21 -8.15 1.07
C LEU A 86 -8.53 -9.64 0.90
N LYS A 87 -8.58 -10.43 1.98
CA LYS A 87 -9.04 -11.84 1.99
C LYS A 87 -10.41 -11.99 1.37
N GLN A 88 -11.37 -11.17 1.78
CA GLN A 88 -12.74 -11.23 1.26
C GLN A 88 -12.76 -11.01 -0.26
N SER A 89 -11.96 -10.07 -0.76
CA SER A 89 -11.88 -9.76 -2.20
C SER A 89 -11.22 -10.89 -2.98
N LEU A 90 -10.14 -11.48 -2.45
CA LEU A 90 -9.48 -12.64 -3.05
C LEU A 90 -10.37 -13.88 -3.04
N GLY A 91 -11.13 -14.10 -1.97
CA GLY A 91 -12.10 -15.19 -1.87
C GLY A 91 -13.20 -15.10 -2.93
N LYS A 92 -13.71 -13.89 -3.21
CA LYS A 92 -14.65 -13.66 -4.32
C LYS A 92 -14.05 -13.96 -5.70
N LEU A 93 -12.74 -13.80 -5.85
CA LEU A 93 -12.00 -14.12 -7.08
C LEU A 93 -11.53 -15.59 -7.15
N GLY A 94 -11.82 -16.42 -6.14
CA GLY A 94 -11.30 -17.78 -6.04
C GLY A 94 -9.79 -17.87 -5.79
N LYS A 95 -9.15 -16.76 -5.40
CA LYS A 95 -7.69 -16.63 -5.22
C LYS A 95 -7.28 -16.69 -3.75
N THR A 96 -7.93 -17.54 -2.97
CA THR A 96 -7.66 -17.64 -1.52
C THR A 96 -6.23 -18.08 -1.22
N PHE A 97 -5.60 -18.88 -2.10
CA PHE A 97 -4.20 -19.30 -1.93
C PHE A 97 -3.22 -18.13 -1.86
N VAL A 98 -3.45 -17.07 -2.65
CA VAL A 98 -2.63 -15.84 -2.66
C VAL A 98 -2.70 -15.14 -1.29
N TYR A 99 -3.87 -15.16 -0.65
CA TYR A 99 -4.03 -14.61 0.68
C TYR A 99 -3.25 -15.43 1.73
N GLU A 100 -3.28 -16.76 1.63
CA GLU A 100 -2.57 -17.63 2.58
C GLU A 100 -1.04 -17.46 2.48
N GLU A 101 -0.49 -17.32 1.27
CA GLU A 101 0.93 -16.99 1.05
C GLU A 101 1.29 -15.64 1.68
N LEU A 102 0.48 -14.61 1.41
CA LEU A 102 0.67 -13.27 1.99
C LEU A 102 0.60 -13.30 3.53
N LEU A 103 -0.35 -14.07 4.09
CA LEU A 103 -0.53 -14.21 5.52
C LEU A 103 0.65 -14.94 6.17
N GLN A 104 1.22 -15.94 5.49
CA GLN A 104 2.42 -16.63 5.95
C GLN A 104 3.60 -15.66 6.05
N LYS A 105 3.82 -14.83 5.01
CA LYS A 105 4.84 -13.78 5.02
C LYS A 105 4.63 -12.76 6.14
N TRP A 106 3.38 -12.33 6.35
CA TRP A 106 3.02 -11.39 7.40
C TRP A 106 3.30 -11.93 8.81
N LYS A 107 3.12 -13.24 9.03
CA LYS A 107 3.39 -13.87 10.34
C LYS A 107 4.89 -14.08 10.61
N THR A 108 5.72 -14.09 9.57
CA THR A 108 7.17 -14.29 9.71
C THR A 108 7.95 -13.00 9.92
N HIS A 109 7.33 -11.83 9.74
CA HIS A 109 7.88 -10.50 9.98
C HIS A 109 7.32 -9.89 11.27
#